data_AF-A0A3B8WJ36-F1
#
_entry.id   AF-A0A3B8WJ36-F1
#
_cell.length_a   1.000
_cell.length_b   1.000
_cell.length_c   1.000
_cell.angle_alpha   90.00
_cell.angle_beta   90.00
_cell.angle_gamma   90.00
#
_symmetry.space_group_name_H-M   'P 1'
#
loop_
_entity.id
_entity.type
_entity.pdbx_description
1 polymer ?
#
loop_
_entity_poly.entity_id
_entity_poly.type
_entity_poly.pdbx_seq_one_letter_code
_entity_poly.pdbx_strand_id
1 'polypeptide(L)'
;LGVTQIYLSGNETYRQTQGLAHAQESARFVSAILAPDFRSAGSFGCLAEMGRPLDQVVDNRLNGGLLMPLGRPVQGWDFNGTGPGDSVTLPDALNTPGAGSWSSGNAGAQLPAQLAGSVLANSDVVVINALTPLSVPVNAANPQNGNSINLVDNSEVPVNRIVLATLGDCSEGELFQKSNNFNSSSVTMAGGNVIPGNNGNNFNLAYDSETRVYEFTSMAYYIGQGTNGEPALFRRLMTPLEPPQELVSGVETLQLLYGVDTVGDEAADDYVPANLVANWDSVSSVRFAVITRSRDEVLDEENDRLFDVLGSEMSQANNGDRRVRLVSVGTTTIRGRMQ
;
A
#
# COMPACT_ATOMS: atom_id res chain seq x y z
N LEU A 1 33.13 -30.85 -32.43
CA LEU A 1 33.40 -30.08 -31.18
C LEU A 1 32.99 -28.61 -31.29
N GLY A 2 33.15 -27.92 -32.43
CA GLY A 2 32.71 -26.50 -32.56
C GLY A 2 31.20 -26.27 -32.63
N VAL A 3 30.40 -27.19 -33.18
CA VAL A 3 28.93 -27.02 -33.31
C VAL A 3 28.22 -27.17 -31.96
N THR A 4 28.65 -28.09 -31.10
CA THR A 4 28.11 -28.23 -29.74
C THR A 4 28.44 -27.02 -28.86
N GLN A 5 29.59 -26.38 -29.06
CA GLN A 5 30.01 -25.20 -28.29
C GLN A 5 29.19 -23.94 -28.66
N ILE A 6 28.81 -23.79 -29.94
CA ILE A 6 27.92 -22.70 -30.41
C ILE A 6 26.49 -22.90 -29.91
N TYR A 7 25.98 -24.13 -29.87
CA TYR A 7 24.65 -24.42 -29.31
C TYR A 7 24.58 -24.23 -27.79
N LEU A 8 25.64 -24.57 -27.05
CA LEU A 8 25.71 -24.35 -25.59
C LEU A 8 25.78 -22.85 -25.25
N SER A 9 26.63 -22.09 -25.94
CA SER A 9 26.73 -20.63 -25.77
C SER A 9 25.43 -19.91 -26.14
N GLY A 10 24.73 -20.35 -27.21
CA GLY A 10 23.43 -19.79 -27.58
C GLY A 10 22.33 -20.03 -26.53
N ASN A 11 22.35 -21.18 -25.85
CA ASN A 11 21.38 -21.51 -24.80
C ASN A 11 21.63 -20.70 -23.51
N GLU A 12 22.89 -20.52 -23.14
CA GLU A 12 23.32 -19.71 -21.99
C GLU A 12 22.90 -18.24 -22.15
N THR A 13 23.24 -17.63 -23.29
CA THR A 13 22.81 -16.26 -23.63
C THR A 13 21.28 -16.15 -23.67
N TYR A 14 20.58 -17.16 -24.18
CA TYR A 14 19.12 -17.18 -24.19
C TYR A 14 18.54 -17.18 -22.77
N ARG A 15 19.07 -18.02 -21.86
CA ARG A 15 18.63 -18.06 -20.46
C ARG A 15 18.91 -16.76 -19.72
N GLN A 16 20.08 -16.15 -19.93
CA GLN A 16 20.41 -14.84 -19.36
C GLN A 16 19.43 -13.76 -19.85
N THR A 17 19.12 -13.75 -21.16
CA THR A 17 18.15 -12.81 -21.75
C THR A 17 16.75 -13.02 -21.17
N GLN A 18 16.29 -14.27 -21.04
CA GLN A 18 14.99 -14.60 -20.43
C GLN A 18 14.92 -14.22 -18.95
N GLY A 19 15.99 -14.50 -18.18
CA GLY A 19 16.06 -14.13 -16.77
C GLY A 19 16.03 -12.62 -16.55
N LEU A 20 16.77 -11.87 -17.38
CA LEU A 20 16.73 -10.40 -17.37
C LEU A 20 15.34 -9.88 -17.74
N ALA A 21 14.71 -10.43 -18.78
CA ALA A 21 13.36 -10.04 -19.20
C ALA A 21 12.34 -10.26 -18.07
N HIS A 22 12.44 -11.38 -17.35
CA HIS A 22 11.58 -11.66 -16.20
C HIS A 22 11.77 -10.63 -15.07
N ALA A 23 13.03 -10.30 -14.72
CA ALA A 23 13.29 -9.29 -13.70
C ALA A 23 12.75 -7.90 -14.12
N GLN A 24 12.90 -7.52 -15.39
CA GLN A 24 12.35 -6.27 -15.94
C GLN A 24 10.83 -6.23 -15.88
N GLU A 25 10.19 -7.35 -16.20
CA GLU A 25 8.73 -7.49 -16.14
C GLU A 25 8.22 -7.38 -14.70
N SER A 26 8.86 -8.07 -13.74
CA SER A 26 8.54 -7.93 -12.31
C SER A 26 8.68 -6.48 -11.83
N ALA A 27 9.76 -5.79 -12.19
CA ALA A 27 9.96 -4.38 -11.86
C ALA A 27 8.85 -3.47 -12.44
N ARG A 28 8.42 -3.76 -13.68
CA ARG A 28 7.32 -3.05 -14.33
C ARG A 28 5.99 -3.30 -13.59
N PHE A 29 5.71 -4.54 -13.18
CA PHE A 29 4.50 -4.86 -12.43
C PHE A 29 4.46 -4.19 -11.06
N VAL A 30 5.59 -4.19 -10.32
CA VAL A 30 5.69 -3.46 -9.05
C VAL A 30 5.32 -1.99 -9.25
N SER A 31 5.92 -1.33 -10.24
CA SER A 31 5.64 0.08 -10.53
C SER A 31 4.20 0.33 -10.97
N ALA A 32 3.63 -0.59 -11.75
CA ALA A 32 2.24 -0.52 -12.22
C ALA A 32 1.20 -0.75 -11.11
N ILE A 33 1.59 -1.35 -9.97
CA ILE A 33 0.73 -1.54 -8.80
C ILE A 33 0.92 -0.39 -7.81
N LEU A 34 2.16 -0.09 -7.43
CA LEU A 34 2.43 0.89 -6.38
C LEU A 34 2.11 2.33 -6.82
N ALA A 35 2.44 2.72 -8.05
CA ALA A 35 2.28 4.11 -8.47
C ALA A 35 0.80 4.56 -8.56
N PRO A 36 -0.15 3.78 -9.13
CA PRO A 36 -1.57 4.16 -9.09
C PRO A 36 -2.12 4.28 -7.67
N ASP A 37 -1.71 3.38 -6.76
CA ASP A 37 -2.19 3.34 -5.39
C ASP A 37 -1.60 4.46 -4.52
N PHE A 38 -0.33 4.81 -4.71
CA PHE A 38 0.25 6.00 -4.09
C PHE A 38 -0.37 7.30 -4.63
N ARG A 39 -0.78 7.32 -5.91
CA ARG A 39 -1.51 8.46 -6.48
C ARG A 39 -2.94 8.56 -5.96
N SER A 40 -3.60 7.44 -5.68
CA SER A 40 -4.97 7.44 -5.13
C SER A 40 -4.99 7.72 -3.62
N ALA A 41 -3.87 7.51 -2.93
CA ALA A 41 -3.72 7.87 -1.53
C ALA A 41 -4.11 9.33 -1.29
N GLY A 42 -4.92 9.56 -0.27
CA GLY A 42 -5.40 10.89 0.09
C GLY A 42 -6.49 11.49 -0.79
N SER A 43 -7.00 10.76 -1.79
CA SER A 43 -8.22 11.15 -2.48
C SER A 43 -9.40 10.98 -1.51
N PHE A 44 -9.79 12.05 -0.79
CA PHE A 44 -10.93 12.03 0.14
C PHE A 44 -12.23 12.57 -0.47
N GLY A 45 -12.32 12.54 -1.80
CA GLY A 45 -13.43 13.11 -2.54
C GLY A 45 -13.60 14.59 -2.18
N CYS A 46 -14.85 15.01 -2.06
CA CYS A 46 -15.17 16.40 -1.80
C CYS A 46 -14.86 16.90 -0.38
N LEU A 47 -14.63 15.99 0.58
CA LEU A 47 -14.20 16.40 1.93
C LEU A 47 -12.80 17.05 1.89
N ALA A 48 -11.95 16.67 0.94
CA ALA A 48 -10.62 17.26 0.77
C ALA A 48 -10.70 18.75 0.37
N GLU A 49 -11.75 19.16 -0.35
CA GLU A 49 -11.90 20.53 -0.87
C GLU A 49 -12.27 21.54 0.24
N MET A 50 -12.75 21.08 1.39
CA MET A 50 -13.19 21.95 2.48
C MET A 50 -12.05 22.49 3.36
N GLY A 51 -10.83 21.96 3.23
CA GLY A 51 -9.67 22.37 4.04
C GLY A 51 -9.83 22.14 5.55
N ARG A 52 -10.74 21.25 5.95
CA ARG A 52 -11.00 20.89 7.36
C ARG A 52 -10.34 19.56 7.71
N PRO A 53 -9.83 19.39 8.94
CA PRO A 53 -9.36 18.08 9.40
C PRO A 53 -10.47 17.03 9.30
N LEU A 54 -10.21 15.96 8.53
CA LEU A 54 -11.19 14.91 8.23
C LEU A 54 -11.67 14.16 9.48
N ASP A 55 -10.82 14.05 10.49
CA ASP A 55 -11.12 13.45 11.79
C ASP A 55 -12.12 14.27 12.63
N GLN A 56 -12.35 15.54 12.28
CA GLN A 56 -13.33 16.41 12.95
C GLN A 56 -14.69 16.43 12.25
N VAL A 57 -14.73 16.14 10.95
CA VAL A 57 -15.96 16.21 10.14
C VAL A 57 -16.53 14.83 9.78
N VAL A 58 -15.71 13.78 9.86
CA VAL A 58 -16.16 12.41 9.64
C VAL A 58 -16.33 11.70 10.99
N ASP A 59 -17.56 11.29 11.30
CA ASP A 59 -17.84 10.41 12.43
C ASP A 59 -17.42 8.98 12.07
N ASN A 60 -16.44 8.44 12.79
CA ASN A 60 -16.01 7.05 12.63
C ASN A 60 -16.94 6.13 13.42
N ARG A 61 -17.85 5.48 12.70
CA ARG A 61 -18.80 4.53 13.28
C ARG A 61 -18.18 3.15 13.50
N LEU A 62 -16.93 2.87 13.11
CA LEU A 62 -16.30 1.55 13.28
C LEU A 62 -15.93 1.27 14.74
N ASN A 63 -16.00 0.00 15.17
CA ASN A 63 -15.42 -0.40 16.46
C ASN A 63 -13.88 -0.44 16.36
N GLY A 64 -13.19 0.00 17.41
CA GLY A 64 -11.73 -0.14 17.51
C GLY A 64 -10.91 0.88 16.69
N GLY A 65 -11.56 1.84 16.04
CA GLY A 65 -10.89 2.93 15.32
C GLY A 65 -10.26 2.52 14.00
N LEU A 66 -9.51 3.44 13.40
CA LEU A 66 -8.70 3.19 12.20
C LEU A 66 -7.23 3.00 12.59
N LEU A 67 -6.50 2.20 11.80
CA LEU A 67 -5.06 2.00 11.98
C LEU A 67 -4.29 3.33 11.89
N MET A 68 -4.71 4.18 10.96
CA MET A 68 -4.20 5.53 10.75
C MET A 68 -5.40 6.48 10.71
N PRO A 69 -5.26 7.74 11.19
CA PRO A 69 -6.32 8.72 11.08
C PRO A 69 -6.83 8.82 9.64
N LEU A 70 -8.14 9.05 9.46
CA LEU A 70 -8.75 9.06 8.12
C LEU A 70 -8.02 10.03 7.19
N GLY A 71 -7.74 11.26 7.65
CA GLY A 71 -7.06 12.28 6.86
C GLY A 71 -5.57 12.04 6.63
N ARG A 72 -4.98 10.99 7.18
CA ARG A 72 -3.59 10.61 6.89
C ARG A 72 -3.57 9.70 5.66
N PRO A 73 -3.04 10.17 4.51
CA PRO A 73 -3.12 9.42 3.25
C PRO A 73 -2.12 8.25 3.22
N VAL A 74 -0.98 8.41 3.86
CA VAL A 74 0.11 7.42 3.86
C VAL A 74 0.80 7.40 5.22
N GLN A 75 1.25 6.21 5.62
CA GLN A 75 2.24 6.05 6.67
C GLN A 75 3.20 4.92 6.31
N GLY A 76 4.47 5.12 6.61
CA GLY A 76 5.55 4.19 6.37
C GLY A 76 6.15 3.63 7.64
N TRP A 77 6.84 2.50 7.50
CA TRP A 77 7.67 1.88 8.50
C TRP A 77 8.96 1.43 7.83
N ASP A 78 10.07 2.00 8.28
CA ASP A 78 11.42 1.75 7.79
C ASP A 78 12.01 0.58 8.56
N PHE A 79 12.65 -0.38 7.88
CA PHE A 79 13.39 -1.42 8.59
C PHE A 79 14.64 -0.80 9.22
N ASN A 80 14.86 -1.04 10.51
CA ASN A 80 15.94 -0.37 11.21
C ASN A 80 17.31 -0.74 10.60
N GLY A 81 18.04 0.26 10.11
CA GLY A 81 19.36 0.10 9.52
C GLY A 81 19.36 -0.19 8.01
N THR A 82 18.30 0.17 7.29
CA THR A 82 18.26 0.16 5.81
C THR A 82 18.17 1.55 5.19
N GLY A 83 18.40 2.61 5.96
CA GLY A 83 18.25 3.99 5.50
C GLY A 83 19.41 4.44 4.59
N PRO A 84 19.32 5.66 4.03
CA PRO A 84 20.40 6.25 3.25
C PRO A 84 21.71 6.33 4.05
N GLY A 85 22.80 5.80 3.48
CA GLY A 85 24.12 5.72 4.10
C GLY A 85 24.40 4.42 4.85
N ASP A 86 23.40 3.53 4.99
CA ASP A 86 23.60 2.20 5.57
C ASP A 86 24.14 1.19 4.53
N SER A 87 24.84 0.17 5.03
CA SER A 87 25.25 -1.00 4.24
C SER A 87 24.57 -2.25 4.77
N VAL A 88 23.85 -2.96 3.91
CA VAL A 88 22.96 -4.07 4.28
C VAL A 88 23.35 -5.32 3.52
N THR A 89 23.43 -6.44 4.23
CA THR A 89 23.58 -7.76 3.60
C THR A 89 22.25 -8.50 3.69
N LEU A 90 21.63 -8.75 2.52
CA LEU A 90 20.39 -9.53 2.44
C LEU A 90 20.71 -11.01 2.73
N PRO A 91 20.04 -11.63 3.73
CA PRO A 91 20.35 -13.00 4.13
C PRO A 91 19.83 -14.01 3.10
N ASP A 92 20.54 -15.11 2.93
CA ASP A 92 20.10 -16.24 2.09
C ASP A 92 18.78 -16.86 2.58
N ALA A 93 18.65 -16.95 3.91
CA ALA A 93 17.45 -17.44 4.56
C ALA A 93 16.49 -16.29 4.81
N LEU A 94 15.30 -16.39 4.22
CA LEU A 94 14.20 -15.47 4.49
C LEU A 94 13.82 -15.50 5.97
N ASN A 95 13.73 -14.31 6.57
CA ASN A 95 13.35 -14.12 7.97
C ASN A 95 12.27 -13.06 8.07
N THR A 96 11.23 -13.32 8.85
CA THR A 96 10.14 -12.38 9.12
C THR A 96 10.13 -11.97 10.60
N PRO A 97 10.88 -10.91 10.97
CA PRO A 97 11.02 -10.57 12.38
C PRO A 97 9.75 -9.94 12.98
N GLY A 98 9.78 -9.75 14.30
CA GLY A 98 8.69 -9.08 15.03
C GLY A 98 8.65 -7.56 14.78
N ALA A 99 7.54 -6.94 15.18
CA ALA A 99 7.26 -5.51 14.96
C ALA A 99 8.36 -4.55 15.45
N GLY A 100 9.17 -4.99 16.42
CA GLY A 100 10.39 -4.38 16.96
C GLY A 100 11.39 -3.81 15.95
N SER A 101 11.39 -4.39 14.75
CA SER A 101 12.46 -4.19 13.76
C SER A 101 12.19 -3.03 12.82
N TRP A 102 11.01 -2.42 12.91
CA TRP A 102 10.64 -1.27 12.09
C TRP A 102 10.33 -0.05 12.95
N SER A 103 10.59 1.13 12.40
CA SER A 103 10.26 2.39 13.04
C SER A 103 9.55 3.36 12.07
N SER A 104 8.65 4.17 12.64
CA SER A 104 7.87 5.16 11.91
C SER A 104 7.82 6.46 12.70
N GLY A 105 8.25 7.55 12.06
CA GLY A 105 8.43 8.89 12.58
C GLY A 105 9.43 9.01 13.74
N ASN A 106 9.68 10.25 14.15
CA ASN A 106 10.72 10.58 15.15
C ASN A 106 10.50 9.95 16.53
N ALA A 107 9.27 9.53 16.86
CA ALA A 107 8.93 8.85 18.11
C ALA A 107 9.05 7.31 18.02
N GLY A 108 9.35 6.75 16.84
CA GLY A 108 9.66 5.33 16.67
C GLY A 108 8.47 4.38 16.79
N ALA A 109 7.34 4.66 16.13
CA ALA A 109 6.20 3.75 16.13
C ALA A 109 6.55 2.41 15.46
N GLN A 110 6.18 1.32 16.14
CA GLN A 110 6.45 -0.05 15.69
C GLN A 110 5.50 -0.47 14.57
N LEU A 111 5.88 -1.51 13.81
CA LEU A 111 5.03 -2.07 12.77
C LEU A 111 3.66 -2.51 13.33
N PRO A 112 2.55 -2.32 12.60
CA PRO A 112 1.24 -2.82 13.02
C PRO A 112 1.29 -4.32 13.32
N ALA A 113 0.73 -4.73 14.46
CA ALA A 113 0.81 -6.11 14.95
C ALA A 113 0.25 -7.15 13.94
N GLN A 114 -0.68 -6.74 13.08
CA GLN A 114 -1.27 -7.56 12.03
C GLN A 114 -0.26 -7.93 10.92
N LEU A 115 0.82 -7.16 10.76
CA LEU A 115 1.88 -7.39 9.76
C LEU A 115 3.13 -8.05 10.39
N ALA A 116 3.25 -8.04 11.71
CA ALA A 116 4.37 -8.68 12.42
C ALA A 116 4.50 -10.16 12.04
N GLY A 117 5.72 -10.62 11.76
CA GLY A 117 5.98 -12.00 11.32
C GLY A 117 5.55 -12.32 9.87
N SER A 118 5.01 -11.35 9.12
CA SER A 118 4.67 -11.51 7.69
C SER A 118 5.63 -10.78 6.75
N VAL A 119 6.29 -9.74 7.25
CA VAL A 119 7.19 -8.88 6.46
C VAL A 119 8.62 -9.41 6.56
N LEU A 120 9.30 -9.53 5.43
CA LEU A 120 10.70 -9.91 5.37
C LEU A 120 11.61 -8.82 5.93
N ALA A 121 12.67 -9.23 6.61
CA ALA A 121 13.71 -8.31 7.08
C ALA A 121 14.32 -7.51 5.92
N ASN A 122 14.91 -6.37 6.24
CA ASN A 122 15.56 -5.47 5.29
C ASN A 122 14.61 -4.89 4.22
N SER A 123 13.30 -4.84 4.49
CA SER A 123 12.29 -4.28 3.60
C SER A 123 11.34 -3.39 4.38
N ASP A 124 11.01 -2.26 3.78
CA ASP A 124 10.09 -1.29 4.33
C ASP A 124 8.64 -1.69 4.08
N VAL A 125 7.75 -1.03 4.82
CA VAL A 125 6.31 -1.22 4.73
C VAL A 125 5.65 0.13 4.55
N VAL A 126 4.62 0.18 3.72
CA VAL A 126 3.76 1.35 3.58
C VAL A 126 2.30 0.95 3.71
N VAL A 127 1.53 1.76 4.42
CA VAL A 127 0.08 1.67 4.46
C VAL A 127 -0.49 2.94 3.86
N ILE A 128 -1.49 2.79 3.00
CA ILE A 128 -2.20 3.89 2.35
C ILE A 128 -3.67 3.86 2.70
N ASN A 129 -4.25 5.04 2.86
CA ASN A 129 -5.69 5.25 2.95
C ASN A 129 -6.19 5.88 1.64
N ALA A 130 -7.23 5.30 1.06
CA ALA A 130 -7.84 5.80 -0.17
C ALA A 130 -9.37 5.70 -0.12
N LEU A 131 -10.04 6.68 -0.76
CA LEU A 131 -11.46 6.60 -1.08
C LEU A 131 -11.67 6.46 -2.58
N THR A 132 -12.55 5.54 -2.96
CA THR A 132 -13.02 5.38 -4.33
C THR A 132 -14.51 5.70 -4.38
N PRO A 133 -14.96 6.70 -5.17
CA PRO A 133 -16.38 6.99 -5.29
C PRO A 133 -17.12 5.80 -5.90
N LEU A 134 -18.33 5.53 -5.42
CA LEU A 134 -19.20 4.54 -6.06
C LEU A 134 -19.63 5.08 -7.43
N SER A 135 -19.61 4.20 -8.44
CA SER A 135 -20.07 4.52 -9.80
C SER A 135 -21.58 4.70 -9.91
N VAL A 136 -22.33 4.28 -8.89
CA VAL A 136 -23.79 4.28 -8.86
C VAL A 136 -24.30 5.38 -7.92
N PRO A 137 -25.18 6.28 -8.40
CA PRO A 137 -25.69 7.37 -7.57
C PRO A 137 -26.72 6.89 -6.53
N VAL A 138 -26.93 7.74 -5.53
CA VAL A 138 -27.98 7.58 -4.54
C VAL A 138 -29.35 7.74 -5.20
N ASN A 139 -30.34 6.96 -4.73
CA ASN A 139 -31.70 6.99 -5.24
C ASN A 139 -32.41 8.28 -4.79
N ALA A 140 -32.62 9.23 -5.70
CA ALA A 140 -33.19 10.52 -5.37
C ALA A 140 -34.62 10.48 -4.81
N ALA A 141 -35.42 9.45 -5.16
CA ALA A 141 -36.81 9.33 -4.69
C ALA A 141 -36.90 8.79 -3.26
N ASN A 142 -35.90 8.02 -2.81
CA ASN A 142 -35.85 7.43 -1.49
C ASN A 142 -34.38 7.22 -1.06
N PRO A 143 -33.63 8.29 -0.75
CA PRO A 143 -32.18 8.24 -0.57
C PRO A 143 -31.75 7.44 0.65
N GLN A 144 -32.56 7.42 1.71
CA GLN A 144 -32.27 6.71 2.95
C GLN A 144 -33.50 5.96 3.46
N ASN A 145 -33.30 4.73 3.92
CA ASN A 145 -34.29 3.95 4.65
C ASN A 145 -33.66 3.37 5.93
N GLY A 146 -33.93 4.01 7.07
CA GLY A 146 -33.34 3.63 8.36
C GLY A 146 -31.81 3.76 8.32
N ASN A 147 -31.11 2.62 8.42
CA ASN A 147 -29.66 2.51 8.40
C ASN A 147 -29.07 2.10 7.03
N SER A 148 -29.85 2.30 5.97
CA SER A 148 -29.44 2.01 4.59
C SER A 148 -29.52 3.27 3.74
N ILE A 149 -28.47 3.51 2.96
CA ILE A 149 -28.49 4.50 1.86
C ILE A 149 -28.87 3.72 0.60
N ASN A 150 -29.97 4.11 -0.06
CA ASN A 150 -30.45 3.40 -1.25
C ASN A 150 -29.77 3.95 -2.50
N LEU A 151 -29.43 3.07 -3.42
CA LEU A 151 -28.78 3.37 -4.68
C LEU A 151 -29.75 3.11 -5.85
N VAL A 152 -29.44 3.65 -7.02
CA VAL A 152 -30.24 3.43 -8.24
C VAL A 152 -30.03 2.01 -8.82
N ASP A 153 -28.86 1.43 -8.60
CA ASP A 153 -28.46 0.08 -9.04
C ASP A 153 -27.58 -0.57 -7.96
N ASN A 154 -27.02 -1.74 -8.24
CA ASN A 154 -26.11 -2.48 -7.38
C ASN A 154 -24.93 -1.65 -6.88
N SER A 155 -24.59 -1.76 -5.59
CA SER A 155 -23.47 -1.02 -5.01
C SER A 155 -22.11 -1.37 -5.62
N GLU A 156 -21.95 -2.60 -6.12
CA GLU A 156 -20.69 -3.19 -6.58
C GLU A 156 -19.57 -3.18 -5.51
N VAL A 157 -19.92 -2.95 -4.25
CA VAL A 157 -18.99 -3.04 -3.12
C VAL A 157 -19.19 -4.40 -2.44
N PRO A 158 -18.15 -5.22 -2.22
CA PRO A 158 -18.28 -6.48 -1.50
C PRO A 158 -18.86 -6.33 -0.08
N VAL A 159 -19.44 -7.39 0.47
CA VAL A 159 -19.93 -7.41 1.87
C VAL A 159 -18.78 -7.13 2.84
N ASN A 160 -19.07 -6.54 4.01
CA ASN A 160 -18.12 -6.20 5.08
C ASN A 160 -17.09 -5.11 4.73
N ARG A 161 -17.18 -4.44 3.59
CA ARG A 161 -16.27 -3.32 3.27
C ARG A 161 -16.64 -2.06 4.03
N ILE A 162 -15.67 -1.15 4.14
CA ILE A 162 -15.88 0.14 4.77
C ILE A 162 -16.34 1.14 3.72
N VAL A 163 -17.32 1.93 4.10
CA VAL A 163 -17.95 2.94 3.26
C VAL A 163 -17.94 4.26 4.01
N LEU A 164 -17.63 5.33 3.28
CA LEU A 164 -17.85 6.70 3.75
C LEU A 164 -19.05 7.27 3.00
N ALA A 165 -20.04 7.74 3.74
CA ALA A 165 -21.12 8.55 3.20
C ALA A 165 -20.95 10.00 3.67
N THR A 166 -21.22 10.95 2.79
CA THR A 166 -21.08 12.39 3.06
C THR A 166 -22.35 13.11 2.66
N LEU A 167 -22.65 14.22 3.34
CA LEU A 167 -23.71 15.14 2.92
C LEU A 167 -23.40 15.73 1.53
N GLY A 168 -24.43 16.23 0.84
CA GLY A 168 -24.27 16.78 -0.52
C GLY A 168 -23.31 17.98 -0.61
N ASP A 169 -23.24 18.78 0.45
CA ASP A 169 -22.32 19.91 0.62
C ASP A 169 -20.95 19.51 1.20
N CYS A 170 -20.77 18.23 1.50
CA CYS A 170 -19.57 17.62 2.07
C CYS A 170 -19.20 18.13 3.46
N SER A 171 -20.11 18.80 4.18
CA SER A 171 -19.77 19.39 5.49
C SER A 171 -19.43 18.36 6.56
N GLU A 172 -20.06 17.19 6.47
CA GLU A 172 -19.96 16.09 7.42
C GLU A 172 -20.09 14.74 6.68
N GLY A 173 -19.60 13.68 7.33
CA GLY A 173 -19.79 12.31 6.85
C GLY A 173 -19.72 11.27 7.94
N GLU A 174 -20.11 10.03 7.62
CA GLU A 174 -19.99 8.88 8.51
C GLU A 174 -19.26 7.74 7.81
N LEU A 175 -18.22 7.23 8.47
CA LEU A 175 -17.46 6.06 8.03
C LEU A 175 -18.00 4.82 8.75
N PHE A 176 -18.45 3.81 8.00
CA PHE A 176 -19.08 2.62 8.58
C PHE A 176 -18.83 1.36 7.74
N GLN A 177 -18.95 0.20 8.37
CA GLN A 177 -18.90 -1.09 7.70
C GLN A 177 -20.27 -1.49 7.16
N LYS A 178 -20.36 -1.92 5.90
CA LYS A 178 -21.61 -2.42 5.31
C LYS A 178 -21.82 -3.92 5.53
N SER A 179 -23.07 -4.35 5.56
CA SER A 179 -23.45 -5.77 5.81
C SER A 179 -24.06 -6.50 4.62
N ASN A 180 -24.49 -5.77 3.60
CA ASN A 180 -25.21 -6.33 2.46
C ASN A 180 -24.27 -6.76 1.32
N ASN A 181 -24.79 -7.59 0.41
CA ASN A 181 -24.03 -8.20 -0.68
C ASN A 181 -23.62 -7.18 -1.77
N PHE A 182 -22.68 -7.59 -2.62
CA PHE A 182 -22.19 -6.85 -3.78
C PHE A 182 -23.30 -6.29 -4.68
N ASN A 183 -24.33 -7.11 -4.94
CA ASN A 183 -25.46 -6.81 -5.81
C ASN A 183 -26.67 -6.21 -5.07
N SER A 184 -26.47 -5.57 -3.91
CA SER A 184 -27.54 -4.85 -3.24
C SER A 184 -27.67 -3.45 -3.83
N SER A 185 -28.88 -2.98 -4.09
CA SER A 185 -29.17 -1.59 -4.50
C SER A 185 -29.21 -0.62 -3.30
N SER A 186 -28.35 -0.87 -2.31
CA SER A 186 -28.24 -0.07 -1.10
C SER A 186 -26.88 -0.28 -0.45
N VAL A 187 -26.56 0.53 0.55
CA VAL A 187 -25.40 0.39 1.42
C VAL A 187 -25.92 0.42 2.85
N THR A 188 -26.02 -0.77 3.46
CA THR A 188 -26.65 -0.96 4.77
C THR A 188 -25.62 -1.10 5.86
N MET A 189 -25.63 -0.21 6.85
CA MET A 189 -24.74 -0.26 8.00
C MET A 189 -24.87 -1.62 8.70
N ALA A 190 -23.75 -2.28 8.93
CA ALA A 190 -23.69 -3.53 9.69
C ALA A 190 -23.97 -3.29 11.18
N GLY A 191 -24.36 -4.34 11.89
CA GLY A 191 -24.37 -4.33 13.36
C GLY A 191 -22.99 -4.62 13.95
N GLY A 192 -22.94 -4.94 15.25
CA GLY A 192 -21.71 -5.27 15.97
C GLY A 192 -21.23 -6.72 15.81
N ASN A 193 -21.87 -7.54 14.96
CA ASN A 193 -21.55 -8.97 14.77
C ASN A 193 -20.54 -9.25 13.64
N VAL A 194 -20.05 -8.21 12.99
CA VAL A 194 -18.95 -8.28 12.01
C VAL A 194 -17.72 -7.60 12.61
N ILE A 195 -16.54 -7.86 12.05
CA ILE A 195 -15.28 -7.30 12.54
C ILE A 195 -14.74 -6.31 11.49
N PRO A 196 -14.44 -5.05 11.85
CA PRO A 196 -14.56 -4.47 13.20
C PRO A 196 -16.02 -4.30 13.67
N GLY A 197 -16.98 -4.20 12.76
CA GLY A 197 -18.36 -3.85 13.07
C GLY A 197 -18.51 -2.37 13.35
N ASN A 198 -19.74 -1.97 13.64
CA ASN A 198 -20.06 -0.58 13.93
C ASN A 198 -20.42 -0.39 15.41
N ASN A 199 -20.09 0.78 15.95
CA ASN A 199 -20.49 1.28 17.25
C ASN A 199 -21.90 1.88 17.14
N GLY A 200 -22.89 0.99 17.09
CA GLY A 200 -24.28 1.31 16.79
C GLY A 200 -24.70 0.79 15.42
N ASN A 201 -25.97 0.97 15.08
CA ASN A 201 -26.59 0.46 13.86
C ASN A 201 -27.50 1.51 13.18
N ASN A 202 -27.27 2.79 13.48
CA ASN A 202 -28.01 3.93 12.94
C ASN A 202 -27.02 5.01 12.50
N PHE A 203 -27.42 5.74 11.46
CA PHE A 203 -26.78 6.98 11.03
C PHE A 203 -27.14 8.12 11.99
N ASN A 204 -26.14 8.95 12.32
CA ASN A 204 -26.31 10.21 13.02
C ASN A 204 -26.68 11.34 12.04
N LEU A 205 -26.32 11.18 10.77
CA LEU A 205 -26.65 12.11 9.69
C LEU A 205 -27.91 11.68 8.94
N ALA A 206 -28.51 12.64 8.24
CA ALA A 206 -29.61 12.41 7.31
C ALA A 206 -29.09 12.58 5.87
N TYR A 207 -29.19 11.51 5.08
CA TYR A 207 -28.72 11.46 3.71
C TYR A 207 -29.86 11.74 2.72
N ASP A 208 -29.59 12.63 1.78
CA ASP A 208 -30.49 13.03 0.70
C ASP A 208 -30.00 12.56 -0.68
N SER A 209 -30.62 13.07 -1.75
CA SER A 209 -30.27 12.74 -3.13
C SER A 209 -28.88 13.21 -3.59
N GLU A 210 -28.27 14.16 -2.87
CA GLU A 210 -26.96 14.73 -3.20
C GLU A 210 -25.82 14.03 -2.43
N THR A 211 -26.17 13.13 -1.49
CA THR A 211 -25.24 12.28 -0.76
C THR A 211 -24.21 11.62 -1.67
N ARG A 212 -22.94 11.73 -1.29
CA ARG A 212 -21.83 11.06 -1.99
C ARG A 212 -21.33 9.90 -1.16
N VAL A 213 -21.14 8.76 -1.81
CA VAL A 213 -20.75 7.50 -1.18
C VAL A 213 -19.43 7.01 -1.78
N TYR A 214 -18.51 6.60 -0.92
CA TYR A 214 -17.19 6.12 -1.29
C TYR A 214 -16.87 4.79 -0.61
N GLU A 215 -16.17 3.88 -1.28
CA GLU A 215 -15.49 2.77 -0.63
C GLU A 215 -14.19 3.28 -0.01
N PHE A 216 -14.01 3.03 1.28
CA PHE A 216 -12.76 3.30 1.99
C PHE A 216 -11.90 2.04 2.05
N THR A 217 -10.62 2.20 1.75
CA THR A 217 -9.62 1.15 1.90
C THR A 217 -8.41 1.65 2.67
N SER A 218 -7.92 0.83 3.60
CA SER A 218 -6.60 0.97 4.19
C SER A 218 -5.77 -0.23 3.75
N MET A 219 -4.76 -0.02 2.91
CA MET A 219 -4.01 -1.10 2.22
C MET A 219 -2.54 -1.04 2.60
N ALA A 220 -1.99 -2.16 3.06
CA ALA A 220 -0.55 -2.32 3.31
C ALA A 220 0.15 -2.92 2.10
N TYR A 221 1.34 -2.44 1.78
CA TYR A 221 2.28 -3.00 0.80
C TYR A 221 3.59 -3.33 1.50
N TYR A 222 4.09 -4.55 1.28
CA TYR A 222 5.30 -5.06 1.93
C TYR A 222 5.91 -6.23 1.16
N ILE A 223 7.16 -6.56 1.45
CA ILE A 223 7.81 -7.77 0.93
C ILE A 223 7.64 -8.91 1.94
N GLY A 224 7.13 -10.04 1.47
CA GLY A 224 6.82 -11.22 2.29
C GLY A 224 7.37 -12.50 1.65
N GLN A 225 7.28 -13.61 2.37
CA GLN A 225 7.60 -14.92 1.80
C GLN A 225 6.44 -15.42 0.93
N GLY A 226 6.69 -15.56 -0.37
CA GLY A 226 5.78 -16.11 -1.36
C GLY A 226 5.47 -17.58 -1.14
N THR A 227 4.40 -18.05 -1.78
CA THR A 227 3.96 -19.46 -1.72
C THR A 227 4.99 -20.44 -2.30
N ASN A 228 5.87 -19.98 -3.18
CA ASN A 228 7.01 -20.71 -3.74
C ASN A 228 8.26 -20.66 -2.84
N GLY A 229 8.19 -20.02 -1.67
CA GLY A 229 9.31 -19.82 -0.76
C GLY A 229 10.26 -18.69 -1.17
N GLU A 230 9.96 -17.95 -2.24
CA GLU A 230 10.74 -16.81 -2.71
C GLU A 230 10.21 -15.49 -2.14
N PRO A 231 11.01 -14.42 -2.07
CA PRO A 231 10.51 -13.12 -1.65
C PRO A 231 9.57 -12.53 -2.72
N ALA A 232 8.47 -11.93 -2.29
CA ALA A 232 7.45 -11.41 -3.17
C ALA A 232 6.83 -10.11 -2.62
N LEU A 233 6.35 -9.25 -3.51
CA LEU A 233 5.51 -8.11 -3.14
C LEU A 233 4.12 -8.62 -2.76
N PHE A 234 3.67 -8.23 -1.57
CA PHE A 234 2.33 -8.48 -1.06
C PHE A 234 1.55 -7.17 -0.93
N ARG A 235 0.22 -7.31 -1.03
CA ARG A 235 -0.71 -6.33 -0.48
C ARG A 235 -1.62 -6.95 0.56
N ARG A 236 -2.12 -6.16 1.50
CA ARG A 236 -3.10 -6.62 2.49
C ARG A 236 -4.06 -5.52 2.88
N LEU A 237 -5.36 -5.80 2.79
CA LEU A 237 -6.36 -4.89 3.34
C LEU A 237 -6.29 -4.94 4.87
N MET A 238 -6.11 -3.77 5.48
CA MET A 238 -5.98 -3.57 6.91
C MET A 238 -7.32 -3.21 7.57
N THR A 239 -8.29 -2.68 6.80
CA THR A 239 -9.61 -2.31 7.32
C THR A 239 -10.72 -2.55 6.27
N PRO A 240 -11.62 -3.54 6.49
CA PRO A 240 -11.48 -4.61 7.48
C PRO A 240 -10.21 -5.45 7.21
N LEU A 241 -9.71 -6.16 8.21
CA LEU A 241 -8.53 -7.00 8.02
C LEU A 241 -8.86 -8.20 7.11
N GLU A 242 -8.18 -8.33 5.99
CA GLU A 242 -8.26 -9.50 5.10
C GLU A 242 -6.93 -10.27 5.07
N PRO A 243 -6.92 -11.54 4.58
CA PRO A 243 -5.69 -12.26 4.31
C PRO A 243 -4.80 -11.52 3.30
N PRO A 244 -3.47 -11.63 3.41
CA PRO A 244 -2.56 -11.03 2.45
C PRO A 244 -2.65 -11.68 1.06
N GLN A 245 -2.36 -10.89 0.03
CA GLN A 245 -2.38 -11.30 -1.38
C GLN A 245 -0.98 -11.12 -1.96
N GLU A 246 -0.40 -12.21 -2.47
CA GLU A 246 0.85 -12.18 -3.24
C GLU A 246 0.59 -11.53 -4.61
N LEU A 247 1.44 -10.59 -5.02
CA LEU A 247 1.26 -9.82 -6.25
C LEU A 247 2.35 -10.12 -7.28
N VAL A 248 3.61 -10.03 -6.86
CA VAL A 248 4.78 -10.18 -7.75
C VAL A 248 5.85 -10.98 -7.03
N SER A 249 6.19 -12.16 -7.56
CA SER A 249 7.30 -12.97 -7.06
C SER A 249 8.66 -12.40 -7.47
N GLY A 250 9.69 -12.73 -6.70
CA GLY A 250 11.08 -12.34 -7.00
C GLY A 250 11.40 -10.88 -6.69
N VAL A 251 10.67 -10.27 -5.76
CA VAL A 251 10.96 -8.92 -5.25
C VAL A 251 11.67 -9.08 -3.91
N GLU A 252 12.99 -8.86 -3.89
CA GLU A 252 13.86 -9.19 -2.74
C GLU A 252 13.78 -8.16 -1.61
N THR A 253 13.60 -6.89 -1.95
CA THR A 253 13.45 -5.80 -0.99
C THR A 253 12.63 -4.65 -1.57
N LEU A 254 11.97 -3.90 -0.70
CA LEU A 254 11.31 -2.62 -0.96
C LEU A 254 11.91 -1.59 -0.01
N GLN A 255 12.39 -0.47 -0.54
CA GLN A 255 12.87 0.67 0.23
C GLN A 255 12.06 1.91 -0.13
N LEU A 256 11.79 2.76 0.86
CA LEU A 256 10.87 3.88 0.74
C LEU A 256 11.46 5.15 1.36
N LEU A 257 11.41 6.24 0.60
CA LEU A 257 11.65 7.59 1.11
C LEU A 257 10.38 8.43 0.92
N TYR A 258 10.12 9.30 1.88
CA TYR A 258 8.95 10.15 1.94
C TYR A 258 9.35 11.58 1.65
N GLY A 259 8.76 12.15 0.60
CA GLY A 259 8.92 13.55 0.25
C GLY A 259 8.12 14.42 1.21
N VAL A 260 8.80 15.16 2.07
CA VAL A 260 8.20 16.01 3.09
C VAL A 260 8.18 17.46 2.61
N ASP A 261 7.02 18.09 2.69
CA ASP A 261 6.82 19.53 2.49
C ASP A 261 7.06 20.27 3.81
N THR A 262 8.14 21.04 3.86
CA THR A 262 8.57 21.79 5.06
C THR A 262 8.20 23.27 4.99
N VAL A 263 7.82 23.78 3.82
CA VAL A 263 7.52 25.19 3.58
C VAL A 263 6.04 25.47 3.29
N GLY A 264 5.23 24.42 3.10
CA GLY A 264 3.78 24.49 2.92
C GLY A 264 3.34 24.80 1.49
N ASP A 265 4.16 24.50 0.49
CA ASP A 265 3.87 24.74 -0.93
C ASP A 265 3.38 23.49 -1.68
N GLU A 266 3.08 22.43 -0.94
CA GLU A 266 2.60 21.13 -1.43
C GLU A 266 3.64 20.34 -2.27
N ALA A 267 4.89 20.82 -2.33
CA ALA A 267 6.00 20.12 -2.97
C ALA A 267 6.90 19.45 -1.92
N ALA A 268 7.66 18.43 -2.34
CA ALA A 268 8.65 17.80 -1.46
C ALA A 268 9.95 18.63 -1.44
N ASP A 269 10.38 19.06 -0.26
CA ASP A 269 11.66 19.74 -0.05
C ASP A 269 12.79 18.75 0.20
N ASP A 270 12.49 17.66 0.91
CA ASP A 270 13.44 16.63 1.29
C ASP A 270 12.80 15.24 1.23
N TYR A 271 13.63 14.21 1.02
CA TYR A 271 13.22 12.82 0.99
C TYR A 271 13.89 12.06 2.14
N VAL A 272 13.08 11.68 3.13
CA VAL A 272 13.58 11.04 4.36
C VAL A 272 12.98 9.64 4.55
N PRO A 273 13.70 8.70 5.17
CA PRO A 273 13.13 7.41 5.57
C PRO A 273 12.01 7.59 6.60
N ALA A 274 11.15 6.58 6.74
CA ALA A 274 9.93 6.69 7.53
C ALA A 274 10.18 7.10 8.99
N ASN A 275 11.27 6.60 9.59
CA ASN A 275 11.69 6.88 10.96
C ASN A 275 12.12 8.34 11.22
N LEU A 276 12.41 9.11 10.16
CA LEU A 276 12.77 10.52 10.24
C LEU A 276 11.62 11.47 9.86
N VAL A 277 10.45 10.94 9.50
CA VAL A 277 9.27 11.75 9.21
C VAL A 277 8.71 12.35 10.51
N ALA A 278 8.93 13.65 10.72
CA ALA A 278 8.44 14.35 11.91
C ALA A 278 6.92 14.50 11.93
N ASN A 279 6.34 14.82 10.77
CA ASN A 279 4.90 14.96 10.58
C ASN A 279 4.49 14.21 9.30
N TRP A 280 3.67 13.18 9.46
CA TRP A 280 3.14 12.40 8.33
C TRP A 280 2.16 13.18 7.48
N ASP A 281 1.52 14.20 8.06
CA ASP A 281 0.58 15.01 7.32
C ASP A 281 1.33 15.85 6.27
N SER A 282 2.59 16.26 6.49
CA SER A 282 3.41 16.98 5.50
C SER A 282 3.96 16.13 4.35
N VAL A 283 3.63 14.84 4.25
CA VAL A 283 4.14 14.01 3.15
C VAL A 283 3.36 14.28 1.87
N SER A 284 4.07 14.73 0.82
CA SER A 284 3.50 15.07 -0.50
C SER A 284 3.83 14.05 -1.59
N SER A 285 4.88 13.23 -1.40
CA SER A 285 5.24 12.19 -2.37
C SER A 285 5.93 11.00 -1.71
N VAL A 286 5.93 9.86 -2.41
CA VAL A 286 6.65 8.65 -2.02
C VAL A 286 7.62 8.30 -3.14
N ARG A 287 8.89 8.11 -2.79
CA ARG A 287 9.91 7.52 -3.64
C ARG A 287 10.14 6.10 -3.16
N PHE A 288 10.03 5.14 -4.07
CA PHE A 288 10.26 3.73 -3.78
C PHE A 288 11.39 3.18 -4.65
N ALA A 289 12.10 2.19 -4.13
CA ALA A 289 12.99 1.35 -4.90
C ALA A 289 12.79 -0.11 -4.54
N VAL A 290 12.95 -0.99 -5.53
CA VAL A 290 12.90 -2.44 -5.33
C VAL A 290 14.05 -3.10 -6.02
N ILE A 291 14.54 -4.20 -5.44
CA ILE A 291 15.36 -5.18 -6.14
C ILE A 291 14.46 -6.30 -6.63
N THR A 292 14.51 -6.56 -7.94
CA THR A 292 13.83 -7.69 -8.57
C THR A 292 14.85 -8.65 -9.15
N ARG A 293 14.52 -9.94 -9.21
CA ARG A 293 15.45 -10.98 -9.66
C ARG A 293 14.87 -11.92 -10.71
N SER A 294 15.74 -12.57 -11.47
CA SER A 294 15.35 -13.71 -12.30
C SER A 294 14.88 -14.88 -11.44
N ARG A 295 13.89 -15.62 -11.90
CA ARG A 295 13.39 -16.82 -11.20
C ARG A 295 14.51 -17.87 -11.01
N ASP A 296 15.19 -18.16 -12.11
CA ASP A 296 16.28 -19.13 -12.15
C ASP A 296 17.64 -18.46 -12.02
N GLU A 297 18.62 -19.25 -11.59
CA GLU A 297 20.04 -18.97 -11.77
C GLU A 297 20.42 -19.07 -13.24
N VAL A 298 20.75 -17.93 -13.84
CA VAL A 298 21.04 -17.80 -15.28
C VAL A 298 22.43 -17.23 -15.57
N LEU A 299 23.09 -16.63 -14.59
CA LEU A 299 24.45 -16.11 -14.70
C LEU A 299 25.48 -17.25 -14.59
N ASP A 300 26.68 -17.00 -15.11
CA ASP A 300 27.75 -18.01 -15.11
C ASP A 300 28.51 -18.01 -13.77
N GLU A 301 28.61 -16.83 -13.15
CA GLU A 301 29.24 -16.58 -11.85
C GLU A 301 28.22 -16.03 -10.86
N GLU A 302 28.50 -16.19 -9.57
CA GLU A 302 27.68 -15.63 -8.48
C GLU A 302 27.63 -14.10 -8.60
N ASN A 303 26.45 -13.54 -8.37
CA ASN A 303 26.20 -12.10 -8.43
C ASN A 303 26.32 -11.51 -7.02
N ASP A 304 27.53 -11.13 -6.66
CA ASP A 304 27.91 -10.50 -5.39
C ASP A 304 27.88 -8.96 -5.44
N ARG A 305 27.27 -8.39 -6.48
CA ARG A 305 27.27 -6.95 -6.72
C ARG A 305 26.61 -6.17 -5.58
N LEU A 306 27.15 -4.99 -5.32
CA LEU A 306 26.50 -3.96 -4.51
C LEU A 306 25.45 -3.23 -5.34
N PHE A 307 24.25 -3.07 -4.77
CA PHE A 307 23.13 -2.36 -5.34
C PHE A 307 22.82 -1.13 -4.49
N ASP A 308 22.83 0.04 -5.09
CA ASP A 308 22.32 1.26 -4.45
C ASP A 308 20.79 1.27 -4.53
N VAL A 309 20.14 1.26 -3.36
CA VAL A 309 18.68 1.27 -3.20
C VAL A 309 18.30 2.48 -2.35
N LEU A 310 18.13 3.63 -3.01
CA LEU A 310 17.82 4.92 -2.37
C LEU A 310 18.88 5.43 -1.39
N GLY A 311 20.16 5.16 -1.67
CA GLY A 311 21.28 5.54 -0.82
C GLY A 311 21.66 4.47 0.21
N SER A 312 20.91 3.37 0.31
CA SER A 312 21.33 2.17 1.06
C SER A 312 22.11 1.24 0.13
N GLU A 313 23.32 0.84 0.53
CA GLU A 313 24.12 -0.12 -0.23
C GLU A 313 23.75 -1.55 0.17
N MET A 314 23.19 -2.33 -0.77
CA MET A 314 22.74 -3.70 -0.50
C MET A 314 23.57 -4.73 -1.24
N SER A 315 24.02 -5.77 -0.54
CA SER A 315 24.67 -6.95 -1.11
C SER A 315 23.93 -8.24 -0.73
N GLN A 316 24.18 -9.32 -1.46
CA GLN A 316 23.73 -10.65 -1.04
C GLN A 316 24.72 -11.26 -0.04
N ALA A 317 24.21 -12.06 0.90
CA ALA A 317 25.06 -12.90 1.75
C ALA A 317 25.75 -13.99 0.91
N ASN A 318 26.79 -14.61 1.48
CA ASN A 318 27.48 -15.78 0.92
C ASN A 318 27.93 -15.65 -0.55
N ASN A 319 28.38 -14.46 -0.94
CA ASN A 319 28.78 -14.09 -2.32
C ASN A 319 27.62 -14.11 -3.33
N GLY A 320 26.38 -14.22 -2.87
CA GLY A 320 25.19 -14.16 -3.70
C GLY A 320 24.86 -15.47 -4.41
N ASP A 321 24.09 -15.33 -5.48
CA ASP A 321 23.63 -16.43 -6.32
C ASP A 321 23.76 -16.05 -7.79
N ARG A 322 23.48 -16.98 -8.70
CA ARG A 322 23.58 -16.73 -10.14
C ARG A 322 22.32 -16.08 -10.74
N ARG A 323 21.52 -15.37 -9.93
CA ARG A 323 20.33 -14.65 -10.43
C ARG A 323 20.70 -13.27 -10.94
N VAL A 324 20.09 -12.89 -12.06
CA VAL A 324 20.13 -11.50 -12.55
C VAL A 324 19.28 -10.66 -11.63
N ARG A 325 19.76 -9.48 -11.24
CA ARG A 325 19.05 -8.53 -10.38
C ARG A 325 18.94 -7.17 -11.06
N LEU A 326 17.83 -6.49 -10.81
CA LEU A 326 17.58 -5.13 -11.26
C LEU A 326 17.00 -4.28 -10.14
N VAL A 327 17.59 -3.11 -9.96
CA VAL A 327 17.03 -2.04 -9.14
C VAL A 327 16.07 -1.23 -10.01
N SER A 328 14.85 -1.04 -9.53
CA SER A 328 13.88 -0.13 -10.14
C SER A 328 13.48 0.92 -9.14
N VAL A 329 13.50 2.19 -9.55
CA VAL A 329 13.16 3.35 -8.73
C VAL A 329 11.97 4.07 -9.34
N GLY A 330 11.01 4.48 -8.50
CA GLY A 330 9.88 5.30 -8.89
C GLY A 330 9.61 6.40 -7.87
N THR A 331 9.06 7.53 -8.32
CA THR A 331 8.58 8.59 -7.44
C THR A 331 7.15 8.93 -7.84
N THR A 332 6.25 8.97 -6.87
CA THR A 332 4.83 9.27 -7.07
C THR A 332 4.38 10.34 -6.08
N THR A 333 3.75 11.38 -6.60
CA THR A 333 3.07 12.42 -5.81
C THR A 333 1.72 11.91 -5.30
N ILE A 334 1.38 12.24 -4.07
CA ILE A 334 0.13 11.89 -3.40
C ILE A 334 -0.93 12.94 -3.77
N ARG A 335 -2.12 12.52 -4.20
CA ARG A 335 -3.14 13.44 -4.77
C ARG A 335 -3.85 14.30 -3.73
N GLY A 336 -3.93 13.86 -2.47
CA GLY A 336 -4.67 14.56 -1.41
C GLY A 336 -4.19 15.96 -1.02
N ARG A 337 -3.19 16.50 -1.72
CA ARG A 337 -2.60 17.83 -1.52
C ARG A 337 -2.19 18.49 -2.83
N MET A 338 -2.82 18.19 -3.95
CA MET A 338 -2.65 19.02 -5.16
C MET A 338 -3.94 19.80 -5.34
N GLN A 339 -3.96 21.06 -4.88
CA GLN A 339 -5.02 22.02 -5.22
C GLN A 339 -4.81 22.60 -6.63
#